data_AF-A0A7J8PG03-F1
#
_entry.id   AF-A0A7J8PG03-F1
#
_cell.length_a   1.000
_cell.length_b   1.000
_cell.length_c   1.000
_cell.angle_alpha   90.00
_cell.angle_beta   90.00
_cell.angle_gamma   90.00
#
_symmetry.space_group_name_H-M   'P 1'
#
loop_
_entity.id
_entity.type
_entity.pdbx_description
1 polymer ?
#
loop_
_entity_poly.entity_id
_entity_poly.type
_entity_poly.pdbx_seq_one_letter_code
_entity_poly.pdbx_strand_id
1 'polypeptide(L)'
;MEVKEKLEKEYYDLPVGENGRDDEDMILWYLKDRRFSVEEAIAKLTKAIKWRQEFGVADLSEDTVKSIAKTGKAYVHDFLDVNDRPVLIVVASKHLPDVHDPCDNEKLCVFLIEKALSKLPAGQEQILGIVDLRGFGTKNADLSYLTF
;
A
#
# COMPACT_ATOMS: atom_id res chain seq x y z
N MET A 1 7.42 -10.78 21.68
CA MET A 1 8.53 -11.65 22.14
C MET A 1 8.64 -12.87 21.24
N GLU A 2 7.62 -13.74 21.17
CA GLU A 2 7.67 -14.95 20.30
C GLU A 2 7.82 -14.68 18.78
N VAL A 3 7.02 -13.77 18.19
CA VAL A 3 7.09 -13.48 16.73
C VAL A 3 8.47 -12.96 16.32
N LYS A 4 9.02 -12.00 17.09
CA LYS A 4 10.32 -11.36 16.81
C LYS A 4 11.47 -12.38 16.88
N GLU A 5 11.46 -13.25 17.89
CA GLU A 5 12.44 -14.33 18.04
C GLU A 5 12.37 -15.34 16.88
N LYS A 6 11.16 -15.74 16.46
CA LYS A 6 10.97 -16.63 15.31
C LYS A 6 11.46 -15.98 14.02
N LEU A 7 11.10 -14.72 13.77
CA LEU A 7 11.56 -13.97 12.60
C LEU A 7 13.08 -13.81 12.58
N GLU A 8 13.70 -13.55 13.74
CA GLU A 8 15.15 -13.46 13.85
C GLU A 8 15.87 -14.77 13.57
N LYS A 9 15.31 -15.90 14.00
CA LYS A 9 15.93 -17.20 13.82
C LYS A 9 15.70 -17.79 12.42
N GLU A 10 14.48 -17.68 11.91
CA GLU A 10 14.04 -18.40 10.70
C GLU A 10 14.06 -17.54 9.44
N TYR A 11 14.01 -16.21 9.59
CA TYR A 11 13.95 -15.23 8.51
C TYR A 11 15.03 -14.15 8.68
N TYR A 12 16.23 -14.56 9.10
CA TYR A 12 17.36 -13.67 9.41
C TYR A 12 17.85 -12.84 8.21
N ASP A 13 17.54 -13.29 6.99
CA ASP A 13 17.86 -12.64 5.72
C ASP A 13 16.94 -11.45 5.39
N LEU A 14 15.79 -11.34 6.07
CA LEU A 14 14.89 -10.22 5.88
C LEU A 14 15.46 -8.93 6.50
N PRO A 15 15.18 -7.76 5.90
CA PRO A 15 15.65 -6.47 6.36
C PRO A 15 15.16 -6.16 7.78
N VAL A 16 15.93 -5.34 8.49
CA VAL A 16 15.63 -4.84 9.84
C VAL A 16 15.38 -3.33 9.80
N GLY A 17 14.76 -2.79 10.86
CA GLY A 17 14.32 -1.40 10.96
C GLY A 17 12.90 -1.18 10.45
N GLU A 18 12.62 0.04 9.99
CA GLU A 18 11.29 0.43 9.49
C GLU A 18 10.84 -0.49 8.34
N ASN A 19 9.61 -1.01 8.42
CA ASN A 19 9.05 -2.03 7.53
C ASN A 19 9.85 -3.35 7.46
N GLY A 20 10.72 -3.60 8.45
CA GLY A 20 11.55 -4.79 8.56
C GLY A 20 10.95 -5.88 9.44
N ARG A 21 11.70 -6.99 9.58
CA ARG A 21 11.30 -8.16 10.37
C ARG A 21 11.25 -7.91 11.88
N ASP A 22 11.79 -6.80 12.35
CA ASP A 22 11.86 -6.38 13.74
C ASP A 22 11.08 -5.08 14.02
N ASP A 23 10.35 -4.56 13.02
CA ASP A 23 9.41 -3.45 13.16
C ASP A 23 8.22 -3.86 14.03
N GLU A 24 8.14 -3.27 15.23
CA GLU A 24 7.17 -3.67 16.24
C GLU A 24 5.73 -3.26 15.86
N ASP A 25 5.57 -2.12 15.19
CA ASP A 25 4.26 -1.64 14.74
C ASP A 25 3.76 -2.52 13.59
N MET A 26 4.63 -2.88 12.65
CA MET A 26 4.28 -3.79 11.56
C MET A 26 3.95 -5.20 12.10
N ILE A 27 4.75 -5.74 13.02
CA ILE A 27 4.48 -7.03 13.67
C ILE A 27 3.11 -7.00 14.36
N LEU A 28 2.83 -5.95 15.14
CA LEU A 28 1.56 -5.80 15.84
C LEU A 28 0.38 -5.71 14.87
N TRP A 29 0.54 -4.97 13.78
CA TRP A 29 -0.49 -4.83 12.75
C TRP A 29 -0.83 -6.19 12.11
N TYR A 30 0.18 -6.98 11.70
CA TYR A 30 -0.06 -8.30 11.12
C TYR A 30 -0.62 -9.31 12.12
N LEU A 31 -0.26 -9.20 13.40
CA LEU A 31 -0.91 -9.97 14.47
C LEU A 31 -2.40 -9.61 14.57
N LYS A 32 -2.77 -8.33 14.62
CA LYS A 32 -4.18 -7.90 14.63
C LYS A 32 -4.94 -8.41 13.40
N ASP A 33 -4.36 -8.26 12.21
CA ASP A 33 -4.94 -8.72 10.94
C ASP A 33 -5.15 -10.25 10.89
N ARG A 34 -4.28 -11.03 11.54
CA ARG A 34 -4.36 -12.50 11.62
C ARG A 34 -4.96 -13.00 12.94
N ARG A 35 -5.74 -12.17 13.65
CA ARG A 35 -6.42 -12.53 14.92
C ARG A 35 -5.47 -13.13 15.95
N PHE A 36 -4.26 -12.58 16.03
CA PHE A 36 -3.14 -12.98 16.88
C PHE A 36 -2.64 -14.41 16.66
N SER A 37 -2.90 -15.02 15.49
CA SER A 37 -2.23 -16.24 15.06
C SER A 37 -0.78 -15.93 14.69
N VAL A 38 0.17 -16.42 15.50
CA VAL A 38 1.62 -16.19 15.32
C VAL A 38 2.08 -16.67 13.94
N GLU A 39 1.71 -17.89 13.55
CA GLU A 39 2.22 -18.48 12.31
C GLU A 39 1.61 -17.84 11.07
N GLU A 40 0.32 -17.48 11.10
CA GLU A 40 -0.30 -16.75 10.00
C GLU A 40 0.27 -15.32 9.88
N ALA A 41 0.55 -14.65 11.01
CA ALA A 41 1.15 -13.32 11.02
C ALA A 41 2.56 -13.36 10.43
N ILE A 42 3.41 -14.31 10.84
CA ILE A 42 4.75 -14.51 10.28
C ILE A 42 4.67 -14.80 8.79
N ALA A 43 3.81 -15.73 8.35
CA ALA A 43 3.68 -16.09 6.95
C ALA A 43 3.27 -14.89 6.07
N LYS A 44 2.34 -14.06 6.56
CA LYS A 44 1.87 -12.89 5.80
C LYS A 44 2.86 -11.72 5.84
N LEU A 45 3.47 -11.45 6.99
CA LEU A 45 4.48 -10.40 7.17
C LEU A 45 5.72 -10.67 6.30
N THR A 46 6.26 -11.89 6.34
CA THR A 46 7.44 -12.26 5.55
C THR A 46 7.18 -12.14 4.05
N LYS A 47 5.99 -12.56 3.59
CA LYS A 47 5.55 -12.35 2.20
C LYS A 47 5.47 -10.87 1.82
N ALA A 48 4.94 -10.04 2.72
CA ALA A 48 4.85 -8.60 2.49
C ALA A 48 6.23 -7.94 2.41
N ILE A 49 7.16 -8.26 3.32
CA ILE A 49 8.53 -7.73 3.31
C ILE A 49 9.24 -8.11 2.00
N LYS A 50 9.17 -9.39 1.59
CA LYS A 50 9.78 -9.85 0.32
C LYS A 50 9.20 -9.13 -0.88
N TRP A 51 7.87 -9.00 -0.95
CA TRP A 51 7.21 -8.26 -2.02
C TRP A 51 7.66 -6.79 -2.05
N ARG A 52 7.82 -6.12 -0.89
CA ARG A 52 8.32 -4.73 -0.84
C ARG A 52 9.71 -4.59 -1.46
N GLN A 53 10.59 -5.58 -1.22
CA GLN A 53 11.92 -5.63 -1.81
C GLN A 53 11.87 -5.90 -3.32
N GLU A 54 11.10 -6.91 -3.74
CA GLU A 54 10.94 -7.29 -5.16
C GLU A 54 10.32 -6.17 -6.00
N PHE A 55 9.37 -5.43 -5.44
CA PHE A 55 8.71 -4.30 -6.10
C PHE A 55 9.58 -3.04 -6.14
N GLY A 56 10.56 -2.91 -5.24
CA GLY A 56 11.38 -1.71 -5.10
C GLY A 56 10.62 -0.55 -4.46
N VAL A 57 9.83 -0.81 -3.40
CA VAL A 57 9.03 0.23 -2.72
C VAL A 57 9.91 1.38 -2.21
N ALA A 58 11.11 1.06 -1.71
CA ALA A 58 12.06 2.06 -1.22
C ALA A 58 12.60 3.00 -2.32
N ASP A 59 12.51 2.61 -3.59
CA ASP A 59 12.97 3.40 -4.74
C ASP A 59 11.88 4.32 -5.31
N LEU A 60 10.65 4.25 -4.77
CA LEU A 60 9.55 5.11 -5.21
C LEU A 60 9.73 6.54 -4.67
N SER A 61 9.50 7.52 -5.53
CA SER A 61 9.58 8.94 -5.21
C SER A 61 8.59 9.73 -6.06
N GLU A 62 8.37 11.00 -5.70
CA GLU A 62 7.50 11.88 -6.48
C GLU A 62 7.95 12.01 -7.94
N ASP A 63 9.26 11.96 -8.19
CA ASP A 63 9.80 12.03 -9.55
C ASP A 63 9.58 10.73 -10.34
N THR A 64 9.68 9.55 -9.71
CA THR A 64 9.48 8.27 -10.41
C THR A 64 8.03 8.05 -10.82
N VAL A 65 7.05 8.62 -10.10
CA VAL A 65 5.62 8.52 -10.44
C VAL A 65 5.05 9.79 -11.09
N LYS A 66 5.88 10.79 -11.37
CA LYS A 66 5.44 12.14 -11.79
C LYS A 66 4.60 12.15 -13.06
N SER A 67 4.97 11.36 -14.06
CA SER A 67 4.28 11.28 -15.35
C SER A 67 2.84 10.83 -15.17
N ILE A 68 2.64 9.76 -14.41
CA ILE A 68 1.34 9.15 -14.17
C ILE A 68 0.53 9.92 -13.12
N ALA A 69 1.17 10.52 -12.12
CA ALA A 69 0.52 11.36 -11.12
C ALA A 69 -0.15 12.61 -11.75
N LYS A 70 0.44 13.17 -12.81
CA LYS A 70 -0.13 14.32 -13.56
C LYS A 70 -1.52 14.06 -14.15
N THR A 71 -1.90 12.80 -14.36
CA THR A 71 -3.26 12.47 -14.78
C THR A 71 -4.31 12.91 -13.75
N GLY A 72 -3.92 13.01 -12.47
CA GLY A 72 -4.82 13.30 -11.36
C GLY A 72 -5.88 12.21 -11.16
N LYS A 73 -5.57 10.97 -11.57
CA LYS A 73 -6.44 9.79 -11.38
C LYS A 73 -6.51 9.33 -9.93
N ALA A 74 -5.50 9.66 -9.13
CA ALA A 74 -5.50 9.44 -7.69
C ALA A 74 -4.57 10.44 -6.99
N TYR A 75 -4.88 10.78 -5.73
CA TYR A 75 -4.05 11.64 -4.89
C TYR A 75 -4.41 11.47 -3.40
N VAL A 76 -3.46 11.77 -2.51
CA VAL A 76 -3.72 11.88 -1.07
C VAL A 76 -4.21 13.30 -0.78
N HIS A 77 -5.38 13.42 -0.16
CA HIS A 77 -5.96 14.69 0.24
C HIS A 77 -5.09 15.39 1.30
N ASP A 78 -5.16 16.73 1.34
CA ASP A 78 -4.33 17.52 2.27
C ASP A 78 -4.82 17.44 3.72
N PHE A 79 -6.10 17.19 3.92
CA PHE A 79 -6.75 17.07 5.23
C PHE A 79 -7.13 15.64 5.55
N LEU A 80 -7.08 15.31 6.84
CA LEU A 80 -7.61 14.07 7.39
C LEU A 80 -9.14 14.08 7.37
N ASP A 81 -9.75 12.89 7.46
CA ASP A 81 -11.19 12.77 7.71
C ASP A 81 -11.55 13.08 9.17
N VAL A 82 -12.85 13.03 9.49
CA VAL A 82 -13.35 13.30 10.85
C VAL A 82 -12.95 12.27 11.91
N ASN A 83 -12.27 11.19 11.51
CA ASN A 83 -11.71 10.16 12.39
C ASN A 83 -10.17 10.16 12.35
N ASP A 84 -9.57 11.28 11.92
CA ASP A 84 -8.12 11.47 11.83
C ASP A 84 -7.41 10.49 10.88
N ARG A 85 -8.09 10.04 9.82
CA ARG A 85 -7.51 9.14 8.80
C ARG A 85 -7.03 9.92 7.58
N PRO A 86 -5.81 9.65 7.08
CA PRO A 86 -5.38 10.12 5.77
C PRO A 86 -6.35 9.65 4.67
N VAL A 87 -6.68 10.53 3.73
CA VAL A 87 -7.69 10.25 2.70
C VAL A 87 -7.03 10.08 1.33
N LEU A 88 -7.17 8.90 0.74
CA LEU A 88 -6.77 8.61 -0.64
C LEU A 88 -7.98 8.77 -1.56
N ILE A 89 -7.92 9.70 -2.50
CA ILE A 89 -8.96 9.94 -3.50
C ILE A 89 -8.57 9.26 -4.81
N VAL A 90 -9.50 8.56 -5.45
CA VAL A 90 -9.37 7.99 -6.79
C VAL A 90 -10.49 8.53 -7.67
N VAL A 91 -10.15 9.08 -8.83
CA VAL A 91 -11.09 9.60 -9.83
C VAL A 91 -11.11 8.62 -11.00
N ALA A 92 -12.04 7.66 -10.95
CA ALA A 92 -12.01 6.49 -11.82
C ALA A 92 -12.15 6.85 -13.31
N SER A 93 -12.88 7.92 -13.63
CA SER A 93 -13.04 8.41 -15.01
C SER A 93 -11.73 8.90 -15.67
N LYS A 94 -10.67 9.11 -14.90
CA LYS A 94 -9.33 9.48 -15.37
C LYS A 94 -8.36 8.29 -15.49
N HIS A 95 -8.76 7.11 -15.01
CA HIS A 95 -7.98 5.89 -15.26
C HIS A 95 -8.18 5.48 -16.72
N LEU A 96 -7.09 5.28 -17.46
CA LEU A 96 -7.12 4.90 -18.86
C LEU A 96 -6.10 3.78 -19.05
N PRO A 97 -6.52 2.50 -18.89
CA PRO A 97 -5.64 1.34 -18.95
C PRO A 97 -4.94 1.21 -20.31
N ASP A 98 -5.64 1.51 -21.41
CA ASP A 98 -5.11 1.40 -22.77
C ASP A 98 -4.05 2.47 -23.11
N VAL A 99 -3.92 3.51 -22.28
CA VAL A 99 -3.03 4.66 -22.52
C VAL A 99 -1.79 4.62 -21.65
N HIS A 100 -1.89 4.06 -20.44
CA HIS A 100 -0.82 4.11 -19.45
C HIS A 100 -0.34 2.70 -19.12
N ASP A 101 0.98 2.53 -19.01
CA ASP A 101 1.59 1.28 -18.60
C ASP A 101 1.00 0.80 -17.25
N PRO A 102 0.50 -0.44 -17.15
CA PRO A 102 0.08 -1.03 -15.88
C PRO A 102 1.12 -0.89 -14.78
N CYS A 103 2.40 -1.06 -15.08
CA CYS A 103 3.49 -0.92 -14.11
C CYS A 103 3.54 0.49 -13.52
N ASP A 104 3.31 1.53 -14.32
CA ASP A 104 3.28 2.91 -13.83
C ASP A 104 2.05 3.16 -12.94
N ASN A 105 0.91 2.54 -13.27
CA ASN A 105 -0.30 2.62 -12.43
C ASN A 105 -0.07 1.93 -11.07
N GLU A 106 0.56 0.76 -11.07
CA GLU A 106 0.92 0.03 -9.85
C GLU A 106 1.88 0.85 -8.98
N LYS A 107 2.95 1.42 -9.57
CA LYS A 107 3.88 2.30 -8.85
C LYS A 107 3.20 3.51 -8.25
N LEU A 108 2.28 4.16 -8.98
CA LEU A 108 1.49 5.27 -8.45
C LEU A 108 0.62 4.83 -7.28
N CYS A 109 -0.05 3.68 -7.39
CA CYS A 109 -0.89 3.13 -6.33
C CYS A 109 -0.08 2.91 -5.04
N VAL A 110 1.05 2.20 -5.15
CA VAL A 110 1.94 1.93 -4.02
C VAL A 110 2.47 3.23 -3.43
N PHE A 111 2.99 4.14 -4.27
CA PHE A 111 3.49 5.44 -3.81
C PHE A 111 2.45 6.24 -3.04
N LEU A 112 1.20 6.29 -3.52
CA LEU A 112 0.13 7.03 -2.84
C LEU A 112 -0.32 6.37 -1.53
N ILE A 113 -0.29 5.04 -1.45
CA ILE A 113 -0.54 4.31 -0.20
C ILE A 113 0.57 4.61 0.81
N GLU A 114 1.85 4.50 0.43
CA GLU A 114 2.98 4.84 1.31
C GLU A 114 2.90 6.31 1.77
N LYS A 115 2.56 7.23 0.86
CA LYS A 115 2.34 8.66 1.17
C LYS A 115 1.15 8.89 2.11
N ALA A 116 0.13 8.05 2.08
CA ALA A 116 -0.98 8.11 3.02
C ALA A 116 -0.58 7.53 4.38
N LEU A 117 0.12 6.41 4.40
CA LEU A 117 0.61 5.76 5.63
C LEU A 117 1.58 6.67 6.40
N SER A 118 2.49 7.37 5.71
CA SER A 118 3.42 8.32 6.35
C SER A 118 2.76 9.54 6.99
N LYS A 119 1.47 9.78 6.68
CA LYS A 119 0.65 10.83 7.30
C LYS A 119 -0.23 10.31 8.43
N LEU A 120 -0.16 9.02 8.80
CA LEU A 120 -0.95 8.48 9.89
C LEU A 120 -0.57 9.18 11.22
N PRO A 121 -1.56 9.72 11.95
CA PRO A 121 -1.32 10.17 13.32
C PRO A 121 -0.89 9.01 14.22
N ALA A 122 -0.17 9.31 15.30
CA ALA A 122 0.22 8.30 16.28
C ALA A 122 -1.00 7.53 16.81
N GLY A 123 -0.93 6.20 16.75
CA GLY A 123 -2.03 5.31 17.17
C GLY A 123 -3.14 5.10 16.12
N GLN A 124 -3.09 5.75 14.95
CA GLN A 124 -3.97 5.47 13.82
C GLN A 124 -3.34 4.42 12.90
N GLU A 125 -4.15 3.47 12.43
CA GLU A 125 -3.69 2.33 11.61
C GLU A 125 -4.46 2.23 10.28
N GLN A 126 -5.33 3.21 10.00
CA GLN A 126 -6.27 3.18 8.89
C GLN A 126 -6.19 4.42 8.01
N ILE A 127 -6.30 4.20 6.70
CA ILE A 127 -6.54 5.24 5.70
C ILE A 127 -7.98 5.12 5.16
N LEU A 128 -8.53 6.22 4.66
CA LEU A 128 -9.83 6.24 3.99
C LEU A 128 -9.64 6.31 2.47
N GLY A 129 -10.14 5.33 1.74
CA GLY A 129 -10.25 5.39 0.28
C GLY A 129 -11.59 5.96 -0.17
N ILE A 130 -11.58 6.96 -1.03
CA ILE A 130 -12.78 7.47 -1.71
C ILE A 130 -12.61 7.29 -3.21
N VAL A 131 -13.51 6.53 -3.84
CA VAL A 131 -13.51 6.30 -5.28
C VAL A 131 -14.67 7.06 -5.91
N ASP A 132 -14.35 8.10 -6.67
CA ASP A 132 -15.30 8.83 -7.49
C ASP A 132 -15.54 8.08 -8.80
N LEU A 133 -16.71 7.44 -8.88
CA LEU A 133 -17.16 6.69 -10.06
C LEU A 133 -17.95 7.55 -11.05
N ARG A 134 -18.12 8.85 -10.81
CA ARG A 134 -18.82 9.73 -11.76
C ARG A 134 -18.04 9.78 -13.08
N GLY A 135 -18.75 9.48 -14.17
CA GLY A 135 -18.17 9.43 -15.51
C GLY A 135 -17.29 8.20 -15.78
N PHE A 136 -17.25 7.23 -14.88
CA PHE A 136 -16.60 5.94 -15.14
C PHE A 136 -17.35 5.20 -16.25
N GLY A 137 -16.59 4.63 -17.18
CA GLY A 137 -17.13 3.80 -18.26
C GLY A 137 -16.16 2.69 -18.67
N THR A 138 -16.49 1.97 -19.73
CA THR A 138 -15.73 0.80 -20.19
C THR A 138 -14.26 1.09 -20.48
N LYS A 139 -13.95 2.26 -21.08
CA LYS A 139 -12.57 2.71 -21.35
C LYS A 139 -11.71 2.92 -20.10
N ASN A 140 -12.34 2.98 -18.92
CA ASN A 140 -11.67 3.19 -17.65
C ASN A 140 -11.51 1.88 -16.85
N ALA A 141 -12.12 0.79 -17.31
CA ALA A 141 -12.15 -0.47 -16.60
C ALA A 141 -11.00 -1.38 -17.04
N ASP A 142 -10.31 -2.00 -16.09
CA ASP A 142 -9.31 -3.03 -16.37
C ASP A 142 -9.99 -4.38 -16.67
N LEU A 143 -10.71 -4.45 -17.80
CA LEU A 143 -11.53 -5.62 -18.17
C LEU A 143 -10.73 -6.92 -18.28
N SER A 144 -9.41 -6.84 -18.52
CA SER A 144 -8.50 -7.98 -18.52
C SER A 144 -8.45 -8.75 -17.20
N TYR A 145 -8.80 -8.10 -16.08
CA TYR A 145 -8.83 -8.71 -14.75
C TYR A 145 -10.21 -9.28 -14.37
N LEU A 146 -11.22 -9.11 -15.23
CA LEU A 146 -12.51 -9.78 -15.06
C LEU A 146 -12.40 -11.22 -15.61
N THR A 147 -11.89 -12.12 -14.77
CA THR A 147 -11.92 -13.56 -15.04
C THR A 147 -13.20 -14.17 -14.44
N PHE A 148 -13.91 -14.97 -15.24
CA PHE A 148 -15.07 -15.77 -14.83
C PHE A 148 -14.72 -17.26 -14.94
#